data_AF-A8CWC6-F1
#
_entry.id   AF-A8CWC6-F1
#
_cell.length_a   1.000
_cell.length_b   1.000
_cell.length_c   1.000
_cell.angle_alpha   90.00
_cell.angle_beta   90.00
_cell.angle_gamma   90.00
#
_symmetry.space_group_name_H-M   'P 1'
#
loop_
_entity.id
_entity.type
_entity.pdbx_description
1 polymer ?
#
loop_
_entity_poly.entity_id
_entity_poly.type
_entity_poly.pdbx_seq_one_letter_code
_entity_poly.pdbx_strand_id
1 'polypeptide(L)'
;MPGTDFAARVLYFSALSDIVSRCDWGAAPPKLVETFNGPSQFVIIHHSYIPGECHDSAECIKAMQSMQDFHQNDRGWNDIGYSFAVGGDGNIYMGRGFSVIGAHAPRYNDKSVGICLIGDWREKLPPEKMLRAVRKLIQYGVEEGHIERNYTLLGHRQVRDTECPGQRLFDEITTWPHFSPRPSGPNDNYKAFR
;
A
#
# COMPACT_ATOMS: atom_id res chain seq x y z
N MET A 1 -21.68 27.74 -12.88
CA MET A 1 -22.18 26.68 -13.79
C MET A 1 -21.80 25.33 -13.17
N PRO A 2 -22.75 24.44 -12.91
CA PRO A 2 -22.50 23.14 -12.27
C PRO A 2 -22.23 22.09 -13.35
N GLY A 3 -20.98 21.96 -13.78
CA GLY A 3 -20.62 21.05 -14.89
C GLY A 3 -19.36 20.21 -14.67
N THR A 4 -18.58 20.49 -13.62
CA THR A 4 -17.29 19.82 -13.36
C THR A 4 -17.36 18.76 -12.26
N ASP A 5 -18.48 18.62 -11.56
CA ASP A 5 -18.61 17.79 -10.34
C ASP A 5 -19.12 16.37 -10.61
N PHE A 6 -19.88 16.16 -11.70
CA PHE A 6 -20.50 14.85 -11.96
C PHE A 6 -19.49 13.79 -12.41
N ALA A 7 -18.55 14.15 -13.30
CA ALA A 7 -17.50 13.23 -13.74
C ALA A 7 -16.53 12.86 -12.61
N ALA A 8 -16.18 13.82 -11.75
CA ALA A 8 -15.40 13.57 -10.55
C ALA A 8 -16.15 12.61 -9.61
N ARG A 9 -17.44 12.85 -9.32
CA ARG A 9 -18.27 11.96 -8.50
C ARG A 9 -18.45 10.55 -9.07
N VAL A 10 -18.55 10.38 -10.39
CA VAL A 10 -18.65 9.05 -11.03
C VAL A 10 -17.32 8.30 -10.95
N LEU A 11 -16.19 8.96 -11.17
CA LEU A 11 -14.86 8.39 -10.96
C LEU A 11 -14.61 8.04 -9.48
N TYR A 12 -15.15 8.84 -8.57
CA TYR A 12 -15.06 8.68 -7.13
C TYR A 12 -15.90 7.49 -6.61
N PHE A 13 -17.12 7.30 -7.10
CA PHE A 13 -17.93 6.11 -6.83
C PHE A 13 -17.30 4.83 -7.42
N SER A 14 -16.59 4.94 -8.55
CA SER A 14 -15.80 3.84 -9.12
C SER A 14 -14.53 3.52 -8.32
N ALA A 15 -13.99 4.46 -7.53
CA ALA A 15 -12.82 4.20 -6.68
C ALA A 15 -13.19 3.36 -5.44
N LEU A 16 -14.41 3.53 -4.91
CA LEU A 16 -14.95 2.73 -3.80
C LEU A 16 -15.36 1.30 -4.22
N SER A 17 -15.70 1.07 -5.50
CA SER A 17 -16.05 -0.28 -5.98
C SER A 17 -14.86 -1.23 -6.09
N ASP A 18 -13.63 -0.72 -6.04
CA ASP A 18 -12.40 -1.50 -6.28
C ASP A 18 -11.69 -1.94 -4.97
N ILE A 19 -12.18 -1.50 -3.79
CA ILE A 19 -11.62 -1.89 -2.47
C ILE A 19 -12.47 -2.97 -1.82
N VAL A 20 -11.92 -4.19 -1.74
CA VAL A 20 -12.48 -5.30 -0.97
C VAL A 20 -12.29 -5.01 0.52
N SER A 21 -13.41 -4.86 1.24
CA SER A 21 -13.39 -4.52 2.66
C SER A 21 -12.87 -5.68 3.50
N ARG A 22 -12.46 -5.40 4.74
CA ARG A 22 -12.07 -6.44 5.72
C ARG A 22 -13.14 -7.53 5.89
N CYS A 23 -14.41 -7.15 5.90
CA CYS A 23 -15.50 -8.10 6.02
C CYS A 23 -15.60 -8.98 4.77
N ASP A 24 -15.43 -8.41 3.57
CA ASP A 24 -15.63 -9.12 2.31
C ASP A 24 -14.55 -10.19 2.05
N TRP A 25 -13.30 -9.97 2.49
CA TRP A 25 -12.26 -11.01 2.45
C TRP A 25 -12.22 -11.89 3.71
N GLY A 26 -13.15 -11.73 4.64
CA GLY A 26 -13.25 -12.56 5.83
C GLY A 26 -12.10 -12.37 6.82
N ALA A 27 -11.67 -11.12 7.04
CA ALA A 27 -10.61 -10.78 7.97
C ALA A 27 -10.97 -11.16 9.42
N ALA A 28 -9.99 -11.71 10.13
CA ALA A 28 -10.04 -11.75 11.58
C ALA A 28 -10.05 -10.31 12.17
N PRO A 29 -10.66 -10.09 13.35
CA PRO A 29 -10.60 -8.79 14.01
C PRO A 29 -9.15 -8.44 14.41
N PRO A 30 -8.77 -7.15 14.36
CA PRO A 30 -7.48 -6.73 14.91
C PRO A 30 -7.47 -6.90 16.43
N LYS A 31 -6.33 -7.32 17.00
CA LYS A 31 -6.15 -7.45 18.46
C LYS A 31 -6.10 -6.07 19.14
N LEU A 32 -5.59 -5.07 18.43
CA LEU A 32 -5.52 -3.67 18.84
C LEU A 32 -5.49 -2.79 17.59
N VAL A 33 -6.12 -1.63 17.65
CA VAL A 33 -6.06 -0.60 16.60
C VAL A 33 -5.45 0.66 17.21
N GLU A 34 -4.32 1.08 16.65
CA GLU A 34 -3.64 2.33 17.00
C GLU A 34 -3.65 3.24 15.78
N THR A 35 -3.93 4.51 15.99
CA THR A 35 -4.04 5.51 14.92
C THR A 35 -2.95 6.57 15.03
N PHE A 36 -2.63 7.22 13.92
CA PHE A 36 -1.78 8.40 13.91
C PHE A 36 -2.53 9.60 13.33
N ASN A 37 -2.09 10.81 13.68
CA ASN A 37 -2.76 12.05 13.31
C ASN A 37 -2.28 12.58 11.96
N GLY A 38 -3.21 13.13 11.19
CA GLY A 38 -2.94 13.77 9.92
C GLY A 38 -2.75 12.81 8.74
N PRO A 39 -2.55 13.36 7.54
CA PRO A 39 -2.27 12.58 6.33
C PRO A 39 -0.91 11.88 6.41
N SER A 40 -0.80 10.73 5.76
CA SER A 40 0.48 10.03 5.58
C SER A 40 1.42 10.84 4.69
N GLN A 41 2.65 11.04 5.18
CA GLN A 41 3.74 11.70 4.43
C GLN A 41 4.42 10.75 3.43
N PHE A 42 4.30 9.45 3.65
CA PHE A 42 5.00 8.43 2.87
C PHE A 42 4.05 7.37 2.32
N VAL A 43 4.39 6.84 1.15
CA VAL A 43 3.84 5.59 0.62
C VAL A 43 4.99 4.61 0.46
N ILE A 44 4.87 3.42 1.05
CA ILE A 44 5.92 2.40 1.01
C ILE A 44 5.38 1.18 0.27
N ILE A 45 6.02 0.86 -0.85
CA ILE A 45 5.68 -0.28 -1.70
C ILE A 45 6.40 -1.54 -1.23
N HIS A 46 5.63 -2.62 -1.14
CA HIS A 46 6.07 -3.96 -0.76
C HIS A 46 5.69 -4.99 -1.81
N HIS A 47 6.38 -6.12 -1.78
CA HIS A 47 5.85 -7.39 -2.28
C HIS A 47 5.60 -8.33 -1.09
N SER A 48 4.77 -9.37 -1.26
CA SER A 48 4.62 -10.38 -0.21
C SER A 48 5.79 -11.37 -0.21
N TYR A 49 6.37 -11.64 -1.39
CA TYR A 49 7.23 -12.80 -1.68
C TYR A 49 6.51 -14.13 -1.47
N ILE A 50 6.04 -14.37 -0.25
CA ILE A 50 5.12 -15.45 0.13
C ILE A 50 3.90 -14.81 0.81
N PRO A 51 2.66 -15.09 0.38
CA PRO A 51 2.29 -15.97 -0.74
C PRO A 51 2.74 -15.41 -2.10
N GLY A 52 2.82 -16.28 -3.10
CA GLY A 52 3.07 -15.91 -4.49
C GLY A 52 1.89 -15.17 -5.12
N GLU A 53 1.99 -14.87 -6.42
CA GLU A 53 0.94 -14.18 -7.17
C GLU A 53 -0.38 -14.99 -7.09
N CYS A 54 -1.46 -14.31 -6.71
CA CYS A 54 -2.83 -14.83 -6.78
C CYS A 54 -3.50 -14.30 -8.05
N HIS A 55 -4.32 -15.10 -8.72
CA HIS A 55 -4.83 -14.75 -10.06
C HIS A 55 -6.31 -14.39 -10.10
N ASP A 56 -7.10 -14.91 -9.14
CA ASP A 56 -8.52 -14.61 -8.97
C ASP A 56 -8.84 -14.17 -7.53
N SER A 57 -10.06 -13.70 -7.31
CA SER A 57 -10.46 -13.16 -6.00
C SER A 57 -10.50 -14.21 -4.91
N ALA A 58 -10.81 -15.48 -5.21
CA ALA A 58 -10.80 -16.53 -4.19
C ALA A 58 -9.37 -16.84 -3.73
N GLU A 59 -8.41 -16.88 -4.65
CA GLU A 59 -6.99 -17.03 -4.35
C GLU A 59 -6.44 -15.82 -3.58
N CYS A 60 -6.80 -14.60 -3.99
CA CYS A 60 -6.32 -13.39 -3.34
C CYS A 60 -6.91 -13.20 -1.93
N ILE A 61 -8.18 -13.61 -1.70
CA ILE A 61 -8.78 -13.68 -0.36
C ILE A 61 -8.00 -14.66 0.52
N LYS A 62 -7.67 -15.86 0.02
CA LYS A 62 -6.85 -16.83 0.76
C LYS A 62 -5.45 -16.30 1.06
N ALA A 63 -4.84 -15.58 0.10
CA ALA A 63 -3.55 -14.93 0.30
C ALA A 63 -3.61 -13.88 1.42
N MET A 64 -4.65 -13.05 1.45
CA MET A 64 -4.90 -12.08 2.52
C MET A 64 -5.06 -12.75 3.89
N GLN A 65 -5.88 -13.81 3.96
CA GLN A 65 -6.11 -14.57 5.18
C GLN A 65 -4.82 -15.23 5.67
N SER A 66 -4.03 -15.84 4.79
CA SER A 66 -2.75 -16.47 5.14
C SER A 66 -1.72 -15.46 5.63
N MET A 67 -1.63 -14.28 4.99
CA MET A 67 -0.77 -13.20 5.48
C MET A 67 -1.23 -12.67 6.84
N GLN A 68 -2.55 -12.54 7.06
CA GLN A 68 -3.07 -12.08 8.35
C GLN A 68 -2.80 -13.11 9.46
N ASP A 69 -3.05 -14.39 9.19
CA ASP A 69 -2.83 -15.50 10.11
C ASP A 69 -1.37 -15.57 10.54
N PHE A 70 -0.44 -15.57 9.58
CA PHE A 70 1.00 -15.53 9.87
C PHE A 70 1.40 -14.29 10.70
N HIS A 71 0.86 -13.12 10.37
CA HIS A 71 1.17 -11.90 11.14
C HIS A 71 0.60 -11.92 12.56
N GLN A 72 -0.65 -12.36 12.75
CA GLN A 72 -1.29 -12.34 14.06
C GLN A 72 -0.85 -13.50 14.94
N ASN A 73 -0.80 -14.72 14.40
CA ASN A 73 -0.64 -15.94 15.18
C ASN A 73 0.83 -16.34 15.28
N ASP A 74 1.60 -16.26 14.20
CA ASP A 74 3.02 -16.67 14.22
C ASP A 74 3.93 -15.53 14.69
N ARG A 75 3.66 -14.29 14.26
CA ARG A 75 4.46 -13.11 14.68
C ARG A 75 3.91 -12.36 15.89
N GLY A 76 2.70 -12.68 16.35
CA GLY A 76 2.08 -12.03 17.50
C GLY A 76 1.65 -10.58 17.25
N TRP A 77 1.53 -10.13 16.00
CA TRP A 77 1.14 -8.76 15.68
C TRP A 77 -0.36 -8.52 15.89
N ASN A 78 -0.74 -7.25 15.95
CA ASN A 78 -2.14 -6.85 16.16
C ASN A 78 -3.04 -7.21 14.98
N ASP A 79 -2.49 -7.20 13.76
CA ASP A 79 -3.22 -7.44 12.50
C ASP A 79 -2.21 -7.68 11.36
N ILE A 80 -2.70 -7.95 10.14
CA ILE A 80 -1.89 -7.93 8.92
C ILE A 80 -1.00 -6.67 8.87
N GLY A 81 0.27 -6.80 8.51
CA GLY A 81 1.24 -5.70 8.68
C GLY A 81 1.03 -4.49 7.75
N TYR A 82 0.36 -4.68 6.61
CA TYR A 82 0.20 -3.67 5.56
C TYR A 82 -1.09 -2.86 5.73
N SER A 83 -1.09 -1.62 5.25
CA SER A 83 -2.30 -0.79 5.16
C SER A 83 -3.26 -1.36 4.11
N PHE A 84 -2.72 -1.73 2.95
CA PHE A 84 -3.46 -2.32 1.84
C PHE A 84 -2.62 -3.39 1.15
N ALA A 85 -3.29 -4.30 0.45
CA ALA A 85 -2.65 -5.18 -0.52
C ALA A 85 -3.35 -5.08 -1.88
N VAL A 86 -2.65 -5.45 -2.95
CA VAL A 86 -3.20 -5.53 -4.30
C VAL A 86 -2.96 -6.95 -4.81
N GLY A 87 -4.04 -7.61 -5.20
CA GLY A 87 -4.01 -8.97 -5.74
C GLY A 87 -3.73 -9.00 -7.24
N GLY A 88 -3.25 -10.12 -7.75
CA GLY A 88 -3.08 -10.30 -9.19
C GLY A 88 -4.41 -10.36 -9.94
N ASP A 89 -5.55 -10.46 -9.25
CA ASP A 89 -6.89 -10.21 -9.80
C ASP A 89 -7.12 -8.72 -10.17
N GLY A 90 -6.33 -7.79 -9.62
CA GLY A 90 -6.41 -6.35 -9.83
C GLY A 90 -7.22 -5.60 -8.78
N ASN A 91 -7.74 -6.30 -7.77
CA ASN A 91 -8.49 -5.70 -6.66
C ASN A 91 -7.56 -5.16 -5.58
N ILE A 92 -8.04 -4.14 -4.87
CA ILE A 92 -7.38 -3.59 -3.68
C ILE A 92 -8.03 -4.24 -2.46
N TYR A 93 -7.23 -4.84 -1.59
CA TYR A 93 -7.69 -5.47 -0.35
C TYR A 93 -7.33 -4.58 0.83
N MET A 94 -8.34 -4.20 1.62
CA MET A 94 -8.13 -3.42 2.82
C MET A 94 -7.43 -4.26 3.90
N GLY A 95 -6.20 -3.88 4.25
CA GLY A 95 -5.49 -4.41 5.42
C GLY A 95 -5.87 -3.60 6.66
N ARG A 96 -4.91 -2.88 7.25
CA ARG A 96 -5.19 -1.95 8.36
C ARG A 96 -5.93 -0.68 7.92
N GLY A 97 -5.89 -0.35 6.63
CA GLY A 97 -6.50 0.85 6.08
C GLY A 97 -5.66 2.12 6.27
N PHE A 98 -6.27 3.27 5.99
CA PHE A 98 -5.66 4.59 6.20
C PHE A 98 -5.65 5.00 7.67
N SER A 99 -4.71 5.86 8.05
CA SER A 99 -4.59 6.46 9.40
C SER A 99 -4.48 5.47 10.58
N VAL A 100 -4.18 4.20 10.30
CA VAL A 100 -3.90 3.15 11.30
C VAL A 100 -2.42 2.77 11.24
N ILE A 101 -1.76 2.68 12.39
CA ILE A 101 -0.35 2.34 12.50
C ILE A 101 -0.10 0.93 11.96
N GLY A 102 0.82 0.82 11.00
CA GLY A 102 1.22 -0.43 10.34
C GLY A 102 2.20 -1.29 11.17
N ALA A 103 2.62 -2.41 10.58
CA ALA A 103 3.78 -3.19 11.05
C ALA A 103 4.72 -3.59 9.88
N HIS A 104 4.69 -2.83 8.79
CA HIS A 104 5.38 -3.17 7.54
C HIS A 104 6.75 -2.49 7.37
N ALA A 105 6.98 -1.32 7.97
CA ALA A 105 8.22 -0.54 7.81
C ALA A 105 8.54 0.19 9.12
N PRO A 106 9.41 -0.38 9.98
CA PRO A 106 9.77 0.24 11.25
C PRO A 106 10.31 1.67 11.08
N ARG A 107 9.95 2.56 12.00
CA ARG A 107 10.14 4.04 11.93
C ARG A 107 9.27 4.78 10.91
N TYR A 108 8.46 4.08 10.14
CA TYR A 108 7.52 4.66 9.17
C TYR A 108 6.07 4.21 9.37
N ASN A 109 5.82 3.21 10.22
CA ASN A 109 4.49 2.64 10.46
C ASN A 109 3.44 3.66 10.91
N ASP A 110 3.84 4.77 11.53
CA ASP A 110 3.01 5.84 12.10
C ASP A 110 2.89 7.09 11.21
N LYS A 111 3.40 7.04 9.98
CA LYS A 111 3.40 8.17 9.04
C LYS A 111 3.37 7.75 7.57
N SER A 112 3.02 6.49 7.30
CA SER A 112 3.03 5.94 5.95
C SER A 112 1.84 5.04 5.67
N VAL A 113 1.52 4.93 4.37
CA VAL A 113 0.65 3.87 3.84
C VAL A 113 1.53 2.77 3.26
N GLY A 114 1.45 1.57 3.82
CA GLY A 114 2.14 0.39 3.29
C GLY A 114 1.26 -0.36 2.31
N ILE A 115 1.68 -0.46 1.05
CA ILE A 115 0.93 -1.15 -0.02
C ILE A 115 1.72 -2.38 -0.46
N CYS A 116 1.16 -3.57 -0.27
CA CYS A 116 1.76 -4.85 -0.67
C CYS A 116 1.18 -5.36 -1.99
N LEU A 117 2.01 -5.56 -3.02
CA LEU A 117 1.59 -6.28 -4.22
C LEU A 117 1.81 -7.78 -3.98
N ILE A 118 0.72 -8.56 -3.91
CA ILE A 118 0.77 -9.99 -3.59
C ILE A 118 1.51 -10.74 -4.72
N GLY A 119 2.70 -11.25 -4.42
CA GLY A 119 3.57 -11.98 -5.34
C GLY A 119 5.07 -11.81 -5.07
N ASP A 120 5.87 -12.47 -5.90
CA ASP A 120 7.33 -12.30 -5.96
C ASP A 120 7.72 -11.50 -7.21
N TRP A 121 8.04 -10.23 -6.99
CA TRP A 121 8.40 -9.28 -8.05
C TRP A 121 9.90 -8.97 -8.14
N ARG A 122 10.75 -9.93 -7.75
CA ARG A 122 12.20 -9.80 -7.91
C ARG A 122 12.60 -9.76 -9.38
N GLU A 123 12.08 -10.67 -10.18
CA GLU A 123 12.48 -10.84 -11.59
C GLU A 123 11.36 -10.48 -12.58
N LYS A 124 10.10 -10.64 -12.16
CA LYS A 124 8.91 -10.38 -12.98
C LYS A 124 8.24 -9.06 -12.57
N LEU A 125 7.75 -8.31 -13.55
CA LEU A 125 6.93 -7.12 -13.29
C LEU A 125 5.51 -7.55 -12.91
N PRO A 126 4.87 -6.93 -11.90
CA PRO A 126 3.44 -7.16 -11.64
C PRO A 126 2.59 -6.87 -12.88
N PRO A 127 1.51 -7.63 -13.12
CA PRO A 127 0.53 -7.31 -14.16
C PRO A 127 0.08 -5.84 -14.08
N GLU A 128 -0.07 -5.18 -15.24
CA GLU A 128 -0.40 -3.73 -15.29
C GLU A 128 -1.68 -3.39 -14.51
N LYS A 129 -2.64 -4.31 -14.41
CA LYS A 129 -3.84 -4.11 -13.57
C LYS A 129 -3.51 -3.87 -12.10
N MET A 130 -2.48 -4.53 -11.55
CA MET A 130 -2.02 -4.29 -10.18
C MET A 130 -1.38 -2.91 -10.05
N LEU A 131 -0.50 -2.54 -11.00
CA LEU A 131 0.17 -1.23 -10.98
C LEU A 131 -0.85 -0.08 -11.07
N ARG A 132 -1.87 -0.22 -11.94
CA ARG A 132 -2.97 0.73 -12.03
C ARG A 132 -3.78 0.80 -10.73
N ALA A 133 -4.07 -0.32 -10.09
CA ALA A 133 -4.78 -0.36 -8.81
C ALA A 133 -4.00 0.37 -7.70
N VAL A 134 -2.68 0.19 -7.63
CA VAL A 134 -1.83 0.94 -6.68
C VAL A 134 -1.88 2.44 -6.96
N ARG A 135 -1.72 2.87 -8.22
CA ARG A 135 -1.79 4.29 -8.58
C ARG A 135 -3.16 4.91 -8.24
N LYS A 136 -4.25 4.20 -8.54
CA LYS A 136 -5.62 4.60 -8.16
C LYS A 136 -5.78 4.75 -6.64
N LEU A 137 -5.28 3.78 -5.86
CA LEU A 137 -5.35 3.82 -4.40
C LEU A 137 -4.60 5.02 -3.82
N ILE A 138 -3.41 5.31 -4.33
CA ILE A 138 -2.62 6.47 -3.89
C ILE A 138 -3.35 7.77 -4.25
N GLN A 139 -3.87 7.87 -5.48
CA GLN A 139 -4.63 9.04 -5.92
C GLN A 139 -5.85 9.27 -5.02
N TYR A 140 -6.64 8.22 -4.76
CA TYR A 140 -7.77 8.27 -3.84
C TYR A 140 -7.35 8.75 -2.44
N GLY A 141 -6.26 8.20 -1.90
CA GLY A 141 -5.74 8.62 -0.60
C GLY A 141 -5.34 10.11 -0.56
N VAL A 142 -4.81 10.65 -1.66
CA VAL A 142 -4.48 12.08 -1.76
C VAL A 142 -5.74 12.96 -1.87
N GLU A 143 -6.72 12.54 -2.67
CA GLU A 143 -7.98 13.26 -2.86
C GLU A 143 -8.79 13.34 -1.56
N GLU A 144 -8.80 12.25 -0.78
CA GLU A 144 -9.46 12.15 0.52
C GLU A 144 -8.70 12.75 1.70
N GLY A 145 -7.48 13.24 1.46
CA GLY A 145 -6.64 13.78 2.53
C GLY A 145 -6.12 12.73 3.52
N HIS A 146 -6.09 11.45 3.13
CA HIS A 146 -5.39 10.38 3.86
C HIS A 146 -3.88 10.36 3.56
N ILE A 147 -3.45 10.90 2.43
CA ILE A 147 -2.06 11.00 1.98
C ILE A 147 -1.78 12.47 1.63
N GLU A 148 -0.61 12.98 2.00
CA GLU A 148 -0.21 14.35 1.66
C GLU A 148 -0.09 14.55 0.15
N ARG A 149 -0.44 15.73 -0.37
CA ARG A 149 -0.32 16.03 -1.81
C ARG A 149 1.13 15.96 -2.32
N ASN A 150 2.10 16.22 -1.45
CA ASN A 150 3.54 16.18 -1.71
C ASN A 150 4.21 14.96 -1.05
N TYR A 151 3.46 13.86 -0.86
CA TYR A 151 3.99 12.63 -0.28
C TYR A 151 5.27 12.13 -0.96
N THR A 152 6.03 11.30 -0.25
CA THR A 152 7.21 10.60 -0.78
C THR A 152 6.91 9.13 -1.01
N LEU A 153 7.14 8.63 -2.23
CA LEU A 153 7.02 7.23 -2.60
C LEU A 153 8.37 6.52 -2.46
N LEU A 154 8.38 5.39 -1.76
CA LEU A 154 9.58 4.58 -1.52
C LEU A 154 9.28 3.09 -1.72
N GLY A 155 10.32 2.32 -2.04
CA GLY A 155 10.33 0.87 -1.84
C GLY A 155 10.81 0.51 -0.44
N HIS A 156 10.34 -0.60 0.13
CA HIS A 156 10.72 -1.02 1.49
C HIS A 156 12.24 -1.08 1.73
N ARG A 157 13.02 -1.52 0.75
CA ARG A 157 14.50 -1.56 0.76
C ARG A 157 15.18 -0.22 1.08
N GLN A 158 14.49 0.90 0.86
CA GLN A 158 15.05 2.23 1.14
C GLN A 158 14.96 2.61 2.63
N VAL A 159 14.17 1.89 3.41
CA VAL A 159 13.94 2.18 4.84
C VAL A 159 14.30 1.00 5.77
N ARG A 160 14.61 -0.16 5.19
CA ARG A 160 15.07 -1.36 5.88
C ARG A 160 16.04 -2.15 5.00
N ASP A 161 16.91 -2.93 5.65
CA ASP A 161 17.78 -3.90 4.98
C ASP A 161 16.94 -5.12 4.56
N THR A 162 16.40 -5.06 3.34
CA THR A 162 15.52 -6.08 2.75
C THR A 162 15.54 -5.97 1.23
N GLU A 163 15.30 -7.08 0.53
CA GLU A 163 15.14 -7.07 -0.92
C GLU A 163 13.79 -6.50 -1.38
N CYS A 164 12.79 -6.45 -0.48
CA CYS A 164 11.45 -5.96 -0.76
C CYS A 164 11.48 -4.52 -1.35
N PRO A 165 10.75 -4.19 -2.43
CA PRO A 165 9.65 -4.94 -3.05
C PRO A 165 10.06 -5.90 -4.18
N GLY A 166 11.33 -6.33 -4.23
CA GLY A 166 11.90 -7.06 -5.35
C GLY A 166 12.44 -6.12 -6.44
N GLN A 167 13.50 -6.54 -7.13
CA GLN A 167 14.23 -5.68 -8.05
C GLN A 167 13.34 -5.15 -9.20
N ARG A 168 12.60 -6.03 -9.87
CA ARG A 168 11.82 -5.65 -11.05
C ARG A 168 10.68 -4.68 -10.73
N LEU A 169 10.03 -4.82 -9.58
CA LEU A 169 9.04 -3.86 -9.08
C LEU A 169 9.70 -2.58 -8.55
N PHE A 170 10.86 -2.68 -7.91
CA PHE A 170 11.60 -1.49 -7.49
C PHE A 170 11.96 -0.59 -8.68
N ASP A 171 12.49 -1.18 -9.76
CA ASP A 171 12.83 -0.45 -10.99
C ASP A 171 11.60 0.25 -11.59
N GLU A 172 10.44 -0.40 -11.56
CA GLU A 172 9.18 0.19 -12.02
C GLU A 172 8.78 1.43 -11.21
N ILE A 173 8.75 1.33 -9.88
CA ILE A 173 8.30 2.46 -9.04
C ILE A 173 9.25 3.66 -9.08
N THR A 174 10.51 3.47 -9.51
CA THR A 174 11.43 4.60 -9.72
C THR A 174 10.97 5.56 -10.82
N THR A 175 10.11 5.09 -11.72
CA THR A 175 9.55 5.88 -12.82
C THR A 175 8.28 6.63 -12.41
N TRP A 176 7.74 6.38 -11.22
CA TRP A 176 6.46 6.94 -10.80
C TRP A 176 6.63 8.36 -10.23
N PRO A 177 5.58 9.19 -10.31
CA PRO A 177 5.54 10.46 -9.58
C PRO A 177 5.79 10.24 -8.09
N HIS A 178 6.40 11.25 -7.45
CA HIS A 178 6.72 11.24 -6.01
C HIS A 178 7.78 10.22 -5.56
N PHE A 179 8.34 9.40 -6.46
CA PHE A 179 9.48 8.57 -6.09
C PHE A 179 10.66 9.42 -5.65
N SER A 180 11.27 9.04 -4.53
CA SER A 180 12.53 9.63 -4.07
C SER A 180 13.62 8.57 -4.01
N PRO A 181 14.85 8.86 -4.50
CA PRO A 181 15.98 7.94 -4.37
C PRO A 181 16.44 7.80 -2.91
N ARG A 182 16.06 8.74 -2.02
CA ARG A 182 16.44 8.74 -0.61
C ARG A 182 15.20 8.77 0.30
N PRO A 183 15.27 8.16 1.47
CA PRO A 183 14.19 8.18 2.46
C PRO A 183 14.19 9.52 3.22
N SER A 184 13.95 10.63 2.50
CA SER A 184 13.77 11.97 3.05
C SER A 184 12.32 12.38 2.91
N GLY A 185 11.72 12.90 3.98
CA GLY A 185 10.35 13.37 3.96
C GLY A 185 10.16 14.68 3.20
N PRO A 186 8.91 15.05 2.89
CA PRO A 186 8.60 16.28 2.15
C PRO A 186 9.08 17.56 2.85
N ASN A 187 9.34 17.49 4.16
CA ASN A 187 9.80 18.61 5.00
C ASN A 187 11.28 18.50 5.42
N ASP A 188 12.00 17.49 4.93
CA ASP A 188 13.42 17.33 5.24
C ASP A 188 14.23 18.28 4.35
N ASN A 189 14.57 19.46 4.88
CA ASN A 189 15.50 20.40 4.27
C ASN A 189 16.93 19.81 4.25
N TYR A 190 17.19 18.84 3.38
CA TYR A 190 18.55 18.40 3.11
C TYR A 190 19.23 19.47 2.26
N LYS A 191 20.02 20.33 2.91
CA LYS A 191 21.05 21.11 2.21
C LYS A 191 21.91 20.11 1.45
N ALA A 192 21.88 20.18 0.12
CA ALA A 192 22.78 19.44 -0.73
C ALA A 192 24.21 19.79 -0.31
N PHE A 193 24.93 18.83 0.29
CA PHE A 193 26.37 18.94 0.42
C PHE A 193 26.96 18.84 -0.99
N ARG A 194 27.64 19.92 -1.38
CA ARG A 194 28.48 20.03 -2.57
C ARG A 194 29.64 19.05 -2.48
#